data_AF-Q2U2U0-F1
#
_entry.id   AF-Q2U2U0-F1
#
_cell.length_a   1.000
_cell.length_b   1.000
_cell.length_c   1.000
_cell.angle_alpha   90.00
_cell.angle_beta   90.00
_cell.angle_gamma   90.00
#
_symmetry.space_group_name_H-M   'P 1'
#
loop_
_entity.id
_entity.type
_entity.pdbx_description
1 polymer ?
#
loop_
_entity_poly.entity_id
_entity_poly.type
_entity_poly.pdbx_seq_one_letter_code
_entity_poly.pdbx_strand_id
1 'polypeptide(L)'
;MLYTLGLFALEPIRFIEKYEWRKLTDLEKCAIGTFWKSVGDGLAISYEAFPSHKTGFRDGLQWLEEITAWSEEYEAKYMVPHATNRETADQTTAVLLYMVPKPFQQIGLHFVSFMMDDRLRRAMLYDPPPASYAKLFSSLLSVRRFVLRYLSLPRPYFLRFTAFTEQPDRNDRIFITQWDAAPYYVAPTFRNRWGPVAWLTWAMGRPLPGDEGDKYYPRGYYTPDVGPKYFEGKGRASLEEYVQDLKSSRTGRCPFI
;
A
#
# COMPACT_ATOMS: atom_id res chain seq x y z
N MET A 1 3.39 -8.31 -14.35
CA MET A 1 4.20 -8.18 -13.12
C MET A 1 5.12 -6.97 -13.13
N LEU A 2 5.89 -6.70 -14.20
CA LEU A 2 6.81 -5.54 -14.24
C LEU A 2 6.13 -4.19 -13.95
N TYR A 3 4.97 -3.93 -14.56
CA TYR A 3 4.17 -2.72 -14.28
C TYR A 3 3.71 -2.63 -12.82
N THR A 4 3.23 -3.74 -12.26
CA THR A 4 2.85 -3.81 -10.84
C THR A 4 4.03 -3.53 -9.91
N LEU A 5 5.22 -4.06 -10.22
CA LEU A 5 6.45 -3.76 -9.49
C LEU A 5 6.79 -2.25 -9.57
N GLY A 6 6.65 -1.66 -10.76
CA GLY A 6 6.82 -0.23 -11.00
C GLY A 6 5.91 0.62 -10.12
N LEU A 7 4.62 0.28 -10.01
CA LEU A 7 3.68 0.99 -9.14
C LEU A 7 4.16 1.03 -7.68
N PHE A 8 4.65 -0.08 -7.15
CA PHE A 8 5.16 -0.12 -5.78
C PHE A 8 6.44 0.71 -5.56
N ALA A 9 7.30 0.80 -6.59
CA ALA A 9 8.51 1.60 -6.52
C ALA A 9 8.24 3.10 -6.71
N LEU A 10 7.35 3.46 -7.64
CA LEU A 10 7.17 4.82 -8.14
C LEU A 10 6.10 5.61 -7.38
N GLU A 11 4.96 4.99 -7.04
CA GLU A 11 3.83 5.71 -6.44
C GLU A 11 4.16 6.34 -5.07
N PRO A 12 4.89 5.67 -4.16
CA PRO A 12 5.32 6.30 -2.91
C PRO A 12 6.21 7.52 -3.15
N ILE A 13 7.12 7.46 -4.13
CA ILE A 13 8.00 8.59 -4.49
C ILE A 13 7.15 9.75 -5.02
N ARG A 14 6.28 9.49 -5.99
CA ARG A 14 5.37 10.48 -6.59
C ARG A 14 4.49 11.14 -5.54
N PHE A 15 3.91 10.35 -4.63
CA PHE A 15 3.08 10.85 -3.54
C PHE A 15 3.85 11.77 -2.60
N ILE A 16 5.05 11.36 -2.15
CA ILE A 16 5.89 12.16 -1.25
C ILE A 16 6.27 13.48 -1.92
N GLU A 17 6.72 13.44 -3.16
CA GLU A 17 7.15 14.66 -3.87
C GLU A 17 6.01 15.65 -4.11
N LYS A 18 4.78 15.16 -4.28
CA LYS A 18 3.58 15.97 -4.55
C LYS A 18 2.93 16.51 -3.27
N TYR A 19 2.80 15.67 -2.23
CA TYR A 19 1.93 15.95 -1.08
C TYR A 19 2.63 16.05 0.28
N GLU A 20 3.90 15.66 0.38
CA GLU A 20 4.65 15.74 1.65
C GLU A 20 5.51 17.00 1.75
N TRP A 21 5.94 17.29 2.98
CA TRP A 21 6.65 18.53 3.31
C TRP A 21 8.07 18.61 2.72
N ARG A 22 8.71 17.46 2.48
CA ARG A 22 10.03 17.33 1.85
C ARG A 22 9.98 16.45 0.62
N LYS A 23 11.00 16.60 -0.24
CA LYS A 23 11.29 15.65 -1.30
C LYS A 23 12.21 14.53 -0.80
N LEU A 24 12.24 13.44 -1.55
CA LEU A 24 13.24 12.38 -1.36
C LEU A 24 14.57 12.81 -1.97
N THR A 25 15.65 12.54 -1.25
CA THR A 25 17.02 12.69 -1.74
C THR A 25 17.37 11.58 -2.74
N ASP A 26 18.41 11.80 -3.54
CA ASP A 26 18.88 10.78 -4.47
C ASP A 26 19.35 9.51 -3.76
N LEU A 27 19.90 9.64 -2.54
CA LEU A 27 20.24 8.47 -1.72
C LEU A 27 19.00 7.64 -1.34
N GLU A 28 17.92 8.30 -0.92
CA GLU A 28 16.67 7.62 -0.57
C GLU A 28 16.01 6.98 -1.79
N LYS A 29 15.98 7.68 -2.93
CA LYS A 29 15.51 7.11 -4.19
C LYS A 29 16.34 5.92 -4.61
N CYS A 30 17.67 6.02 -4.55
CA CYS A 30 18.58 4.92 -4.83
C CYS A 30 18.28 3.70 -3.94
N ALA A 31 18.07 3.92 -2.64
CA ALA A 31 17.71 2.83 -1.71
C ALA A 31 16.36 2.18 -2.06
N ILE A 32 15.34 2.96 -2.42
CA ILE A 32 14.03 2.45 -2.88
C ILE A 32 14.21 1.63 -4.16
N GLY A 33 14.94 2.15 -5.15
CA GLY A 33 15.22 1.45 -6.39
C GLY A 33 16.00 0.15 -6.17
N THR A 34 17.01 0.18 -5.29
CA THR A 34 17.78 -0.99 -4.87
C THR A 34 16.87 -2.06 -4.27
N PHE A 35 15.99 -1.67 -3.36
CA PHE A 35 15.05 -2.59 -2.70
C PHE A 35 14.07 -3.20 -3.69
N TRP A 36 13.43 -2.40 -4.55
CA TRP A 36 12.41 -2.91 -5.47
C TRP A 36 12.98 -3.67 -6.66
N LYS A 37 14.13 -3.25 -7.21
CA LYS A 37 14.87 -4.06 -8.19
C LYS A 37 15.20 -5.41 -7.59
N SER A 38 15.69 -5.40 -6.34
CA SER A 38 15.91 -6.61 -5.58
C SER A 38 14.61 -7.42 -5.54
N VAL A 39 13.51 -6.94 -4.96
CA VAL A 39 12.23 -7.69 -4.93
C VAL A 39 11.86 -8.27 -6.31
N GLY A 40 12.01 -7.50 -7.38
CA GLY A 40 11.73 -7.97 -8.73
C GLY A 40 12.62 -9.13 -9.21
N ASP A 41 13.94 -9.12 -8.96
CA ASP A 41 14.74 -10.32 -9.31
C ASP A 41 14.34 -11.54 -8.47
N GLY A 42 13.97 -11.33 -7.20
CA GLY A 42 13.52 -12.42 -6.32
C GLY A 42 12.19 -13.03 -6.75
N LEU A 43 11.36 -12.26 -7.48
CA LEU A 43 10.14 -12.72 -8.12
C LEU A 43 10.37 -13.18 -9.58
N ALA A 44 11.63 -13.29 -10.02
CA ALA A 44 12.01 -13.64 -11.38
C ALA A 44 11.33 -12.76 -12.46
N ILE A 45 11.12 -11.48 -12.18
CA ILE A 45 10.53 -10.54 -13.13
C ILE A 45 11.59 -10.17 -14.18
N SER A 46 11.29 -10.40 -15.45
CA SER A 46 12.18 -10.01 -16.56
C SER A 46 12.23 -8.49 -16.75
N TYR A 47 13.43 -7.97 -17.01
CA TYR A 47 13.70 -6.58 -17.33
C TYR A 47 14.11 -6.38 -18.80
N GLU A 48 13.88 -7.35 -19.70
CA GLU A 48 14.28 -7.26 -21.11
C GLU A 48 13.82 -6.00 -21.86
N ALA A 49 12.73 -5.39 -21.39
CA ALA A 49 12.24 -4.13 -21.94
C ALA A 49 13.13 -2.91 -21.63
N PHE A 50 14.09 -3.05 -20.70
CA PHE A 50 14.95 -1.98 -20.23
C PHE A 50 16.25 -1.93 -21.03
N PRO A 51 16.72 -0.73 -21.43
CA PRO A 51 17.98 -0.58 -22.17
C PRO A 51 19.17 -1.25 -21.48
N SER A 52 19.24 -1.17 -20.15
CA SER A 52 20.38 -1.65 -19.38
C SER A 52 20.28 -3.12 -18.96
N HIS A 53 19.24 -3.85 -19.38
CA HIS A 53 19.07 -5.26 -19.03
C HIS A 53 20.30 -6.12 -19.36
N LYS A 54 20.92 -5.89 -20.53
CA LYS A 54 22.07 -6.67 -21.01
C LYS A 54 23.40 -6.25 -20.37
N THR A 55 23.56 -4.97 -20.07
CA THR A 55 24.80 -4.40 -19.51
C THR A 55 24.81 -4.38 -17.99
N GLY A 56 23.66 -4.56 -17.36
CA GLY A 56 23.45 -4.29 -15.94
C GLY A 56 23.09 -2.83 -15.68
N PHE A 57 22.47 -2.58 -14.53
CA PHE A 57 22.18 -1.24 -14.03
C PHE A 57 23.32 -0.80 -13.09
N ARG A 58 23.72 0.47 -13.18
CA ARG A 58 24.75 1.09 -12.33
C ARG A 58 24.32 1.15 -10.87
N ASP A 59 23.08 1.57 -10.63
CA ASP A 59 22.54 1.80 -9.29
C ASP A 59 21.00 1.78 -9.31
N GLY A 60 20.40 1.98 -8.13
CA GLY A 60 18.96 2.04 -7.98
C GLY A 60 18.30 3.26 -8.61
N LEU A 61 19.04 4.34 -8.88
CA LEU A 61 18.51 5.52 -9.57
C LEU A 61 18.31 5.21 -11.04
N GLN A 62 19.31 4.64 -11.71
CA GLN A 62 19.19 4.25 -13.11
C GLN A 62 18.04 3.26 -13.32
N TRP A 63 17.91 2.26 -12.44
CA TRP A 63 16.79 1.33 -12.50
C TRP A 63 15.44 2.04 -12.34
N LEU A 64 15.34 3.01 -11.40
CA LEU A 64 14.13 3.81 -11.22
C LEU A 64 13.80 4.68 -12.44
N GLU A 65 14.81 5.28 -13.07
CA GLU A 65 14.64 6.07 -14.30
C GLU A 65 14.09 5.21 -15.44
N GLU A 66 14.68 4.03 -15.66
CA GLU A 66 14.27 3.11 -16.74
C GLU A 66 12.86 2.54 -16.50
N ILE A 67 12.52 2.13 -15.27
CA ILE A 67 11.15 1.68 -14.97
C ILE A 67 10.13 2.82 -15.01
N THR A 68 10.52 4.07 -14.71
CA THR A 68 9.65 5.24 -14.84
C THR A 68 9.29 5.46 -16.30
N ALA A 69 10.30 5.58 -17.17
CA ALA A 69 10.10 5.81 -18.60
C ALA A 69 9.26 4.67 -19.22
N TRP A 70 9.61 3.43 -18.92
CA TRP A 70 8.85 2.27 -19.40
C TRP A 70 7.41 2.25 -18.88
N SER A 71 7.16 2.60 -17.61
CA SER A 71 5.81 2.62 -17.04
C SER A 71 4.95 3.71 -17.69
N GLU A 72 5.51 4.89 -17.96
CA GLU A 72 4.80 5.98 -18.62
C GLU A 72 4.34 5.60 -20.04
N GLU A 73 5.20 4.93 -20.81
CA GLU A 73 4.89 4.38 -22.13
C GLU A 73 3.86 3.26 -22.05
N TYR A 74 4.03 2.34 -21.10
CA TYR A 74 3.10 1.23 -20.88
C TYR A 74 1.70 1.76 -20.55
N GLU A 75 1.59 2.70 -19.63
CA GLU A 75 0.32 3.31 -19.25
C GLU A 75 -0.31 4.08 -20.41
N ALA A 76 0.48 4.80 -21.21
CA ALA A 76 -0.05 5.55 -22.36
C ALA A 76 -0.75 4.62 -23.37
N LYS A 77 -0.29 3.37 -23.48
CA LYS A 77 -0.84 2.37 -24.40
C LYS A 77 -1.93 1.50 -23.78
N TYR A 78 -1.81 1.15 -22.50
CA TYR A 78 -2.63 0.11 -21.86
C TYR A 78 -3.55 0.59 -20.74
N MET A 79 -3.34 1.78 -20.17
CA MET A 79 -4.22 2.35 -19.14
C MET A 79 -5.43 3.03 -19.79
N VAL A 80 -6.31 2.20 -20.36
CA VAL A 80 -7.48 2.64 -21.13
C VAL A 80 -8.79 2.43 -20.37
N PRO A 81 -9.86 3.19 -20.69
CA PRO A 81 -11.18 2.99 -20.10
C PRO A 81 -11.74 1.59 -20.34
N HIS A 82 -12.16 0.91 -19.27
CA HIS A 82 -12.80 -0.40 -19.37
C HIS A 82 -13.80 -0.65 -18.23
N ALA A 83 -14.88 -1.39 -18.51
CA ALA A 83 -15.93 -1.66 -17.52
C ALA A 83 -15.41 -2.44 -16.30
N THR A 84 -14.54 -3.43 -16.50
CA THR A 84 -13.94 -4.19 -15.38
C THR A 84 -13.02 -3.34 -14.50
N ASN A 85 -12.42 -2.28 -15.06
CA ASN A 85 -11.63 -1.33 -14.26
C ASN A 85 -12.55 -0.55 -13.34
N ARG A 86 -13.75 -0.16 -13.83
CA ARG A 86 -14.78 0.50 -13.03
C ARG A 86 -15.25 -0.40 -11.89
N GLU A 87 -15.60 -1.64 -12.18
CA GLU A 87 -16.04 -2.61 -11.16
C GLU A 87 -15.00 -2.79 -10.06
N THR A 88 -13.74 -2.98 -10.43
CA THR A 88 -12.64 -3.13 -9.47
C THR A 88 -12.45 -1.85 -8.64
N ALA A 89 -12.46 -0.68 -9.29
CA ALA A 89 -12.32 0.61 -8.63
C ALA A 89 -13.47 0.90 -7.64
N ASP A 90 -14.70 0.53 -7.98
CA ASP A 90 -15.86 0.68 -7.11
C ASP A 90 -15.72 -0.17 -5.84
N GLN A 91 -15.27 -1.43 -5.97
CA GLN A 91 -15.03 -2.29 -4.81
C GLN A 91 -13.89 -1.76 -3.93
N THR A 92 -12.77 -1.33 -4.53
CA THR A 92 -11.68 -0.70 -3.77
C THR A 92 -12.13 0.57 -3.06
N THR A 93 -12.92 1.41 -3.74
CA THR A 93 -13.47 2.64 -3.17
C THR A 93 -14.42 2.35 -2.00
N ALA A 94 -15.24 1.29 -2.10
CA ALA A 94 -16.08 0.86 -0.99
C ALA A 94 -15.27 0.45 0.25
N VAL A 95 -14.09 -0.15 0.07
CA VAL A 95 -13.15 -0.45 1.17
C VAL A 95 -12.52 0.83 1.72
N LEU A 96 -12.09 1.77 0.87
CA LEU A 96 -11.52 3.06 1.32
C LEU A 96 -12.53 3.90 2.11
N LEU A 97 -13.81 3.84 1.73
CA LEU A 97 -14.90 4.55 2.39
C LEU A 97 -15.57 3.72 3.48
N TYR A 98 -15.01 2.55 3.85
CA TYR A 98 -15.57 1.67 4.85
C TYR A 98 -15.72 2.40 6.19
N MET A 99 -14.72 3.13 6.67
CA MET A 99 -14.85 3.85 7.95
C MET A 99 -15.47 5.26 7.82
N VAL A 100 -16.01 5.62 6.65
CA VAL A 100 -16.64 6.91 6.41
C VAL A 100 -18.15 6.83 6.65
N PRO A 101 -18.74 7.65 7.53
CA PRO A 101 -20.18 7.68 7.74
C PRO A 101 -20.96 8.01 6.46
N LYS A 102 -22.15 7.41 6.28
CA LYS A 102 -22.98 7.55 5.08
C LYS A 102 -23.16 9.00 4.57
N PRO A 103 -23.43 10.02 5.43
CA PRO A 103 -23.59 11.39 4.97
C PRO A 103 -22.35 11.99 4.30
N PHE A 104 -21.15 11.49 4.63
CA PHE A 104 -19.88 11.98 4.10
C PHE A 104 -19.35 11.15 2.93
N GLN A 105 -20.01 10.06 2.55
CA GLN A 105 -19.51 9.16 1.49
C GLN A 105 -19.33 9.88 0.16
N GLN A 106 -20.24 10.79 -0.22
CA GLN A 106 -20.11 11.55 -1.48
C GLN A 106 -18.86 12.44 -1.49
N ILE A 107 -18.54 13.07 -0.35
CA ILE A 107 -17.30 13.84 -0.21
C ILE A 107 -16.09 12.92 -0.31
N GLY A 108 -16.16 11.74 0.32
CA GLY A 108 -15.15 10.70 0.19
C GLY A 108 -14.92 10.23 -1.25
N LEU A 109 -16.00 10.05 -2.03
CA LEU A 109 -15.92 9.70 -3.45
C LEU A 109 -15.21 10.79 -4.27
N HIS A 110 -15.54 12.07 -4.02
CA HIS A 110 -14.83 13.18 -4.65
C HIS A 110 -13.35 13.22 -4.25
N PHE A 111 -13.03 12.91 -2.99
CA PHE A 111 -11.65 12.84 -2.54
C PHE A 111 -10.87 11.69 -3.20
N VAL A 112 -11.48 10.50 -3.30
CA VAL A 112 -10.88 9.37 -4.02
C VAL A 112 -10.62 9.73 -5.49
N SER A 113 -11.61 10.32 -6.16
CA SER A 113 -11.45 10.79 -7.55
C SER A 113 -10.37 11.87 -7.69
N PHE A 114 -10.26 12.78 -6.72
CA PHE A 114 -9.19 13.79 -6.67
C PHE A 114 -7.79 13.18 -6.52
N MET A 115 -7.66 12.08 -5.77
CA MET A 115 -6.38 11.41 -5.53
C MET A 115 -5.92 10.59 -6.74
N MET A 116 -6.81 10.23 -7.66
CA MET A 116 -6.47 9.54 -8.91
C MET A 116 -5.87 10.53 -9.91
N ASP A 117 -4.75 10.16 -10.53
CA ASP A 117 -4.23 10.91 -11.68
C ASP A 117 -5.20 10.81 -12.88
N ASP A 118 -5.14 11.78 -13.80
CA ASP A 118 -6.15 11.96 -14.85
C ASP A 118 -6.33 10.72 -15.73
N ARG A 119 -5.23 10.06 -16.10
CA ARG A 119 -5.23 8.83 -16.92
C ARG A 119 -5.90 7.68 -16.17
N LEU A 120 -5.52 7.45 -14.91
CA LEU A 120 -6.09 6.40 -14.06
C LEU A 120 -7.59 6.61 -13.85
N ARG A 121 -7.98 7.84 -13.53
CA ARG A 121 -9.37 8.21 -13.31
C ARG A 121 -10.24 7.95 -14.55
N ARG A 122 -9.75 8.32 -15.74
CA ARG A 122 -10.42 8.00 -17.01
C ARG A 122 -10.47 6.50 -17.28
N ALA A 123 -9.39 5.78 -17.02
CA ALA A 123 -9.32 4.33 -17.20
C ALA A 123 -10.32 3.57 -16.31
N MET A 124 -10.61 4.11 -15.12
CA MET A 124 -11.61 3.60 -14.17
C MET A 124 -13.02 4.13 -14.43
N LEU A 125 -13.24 5.01 -15.41
CA LEU A 125 -14.53 5.65 -15.68
C LEU A 125 -15.08 6.43 -14.48
N TYR A 126 -14.20 7.15 -13.77
CA TYR A 126 -14.58 8.04 -12.67
C TYR A 126 -14.70 9.49 -13.17
N ASP A 127 -15.74 10.18 -12.74
CA ASP A 127 -15.90 11.61 -13.02
C ASP A 127 -14.88 12.43 -12.22
N PRO A 128 -14.36 13.53 -12.80
CA PRO A 128 -13.50 14.42 -12.06
C PRO A 128 -14.28 15.04 -10.88
N PRO A 129 -13.62 15.32 -9.74
CA PRO A 129 -14.27 16.05 -8.66
C PRO A 129 -14.67 17.45 -9.15
N PRO A 130 -15.77 18.04 -8.61
CA PRO A 130 -16.09 19.43 -8.90
C PRO A 130 -14.91 20.36 -8.57
N ALA A 131 -14.71 21.41 -9.37
CA ALA A 131 -13.55 22.29 -9.24
C ALA A 131 -13.40 22.92 -7.84
N SER A 132 -14.52 23.18 -7.15
CA SER A 132 -14.55 23.66 -5.77
C SER A 132 -13.93 22.64 -4.79
N TYR A 133 -14.30 21.37 -4.91
CA TYR A 133 -13.73 20.28 -4.11
C TYR A 133 -12.26 20.04 -4.44
N ALA A 134 -11.89 20.04 -5.72
CA ALA A 134 -10.49 19.92 -6.11
C ALA A 134 -9.62 21.03 -5.48
N LYS A 135 -10.09 22.28 -5.51
CA LYS A 135 -9.41 23.41 -4.86
C LYS A 135 -9.36 23.26 -3.35
N LEU A 136 -10.46 22.81 -2.72
CA LEU A 136 -10.51 22.55 -1.29
C LEU A 136 -9.49 21.49 -0.87
N PHE A 137 -9.48 20.33 -1.51
CA PHE A 137 -8.57 19.23 -1.18
C PHE A 137 -7.11 19.60 -1.43
N SER A 138 -6.81 20.25 -2.55
CA SER A 138 -5.47 20.78 -2.83
C SER A 138 -5.01 21.78 -1.76
N SER A 139 -5.91 22.66 -1.31
CA SER A 139 -5.62 23.61 -0.23
C SER A 139 -5.39 22.90 1.11
N LEU A 140 -6.22 21.91 1.46
CA LEU A 140 -6.08 21.12 2.69
C LEU A 140 -4.74 20.38 2.74
N LEU A 141 -4.34 19.73 1.64
CA LEU A 141 -3.04 19.06 1.54
C LEU A 141 -1.87 20.06 1.62
N SER A 142 -2.01 21.23 1.01
CA SER A 142 -1.00 22.30 1.09
C SER A 142 -0.86 22.86 2.51
N VAL A 143 -1.99 23.07 3.21
CA VAL A 143 -1.99 23.49 4.62
C VAL A 143 -1.37 22.40 5.50
N ARG A 144 -1.74 21.13 5.31
CA ARG A 144 -1.11 19.99 6.01
C ARG A 144 0.40 20.00 5.80
N ARG A 145 0.85 20.16 4.56
CA ARG A 145 2.27 20.25 4.21
C ARG A 145 2.99 21.37 4.97
N PHE A 146 2.38 22.55 5.05
CA PHE A 146 2.90 23.69 5.80
C PHE A 146 2.97 23.41 7.30
N VAL A 147 1.90 22.89 7.89
CA VAL A 147 1.83 22.52 9.32
C VAL A 147 2.90 21.48 9.66
N LEU A 148 3.05 20.43 8.84
CA LEU A 148 4.08 19.40 9.04
C LEU A 148 5.50 19.96 8.95
N ARG A 149 5.73 20.96 8.10
CA ARG A 149 7.06 21.55 7.93
C ARG A 149 7.46 22.47 9.08
N TYR A 150 6.53 23.28 9.58
CA TYR A 150 6.85 24.41 10.46
C TYR A 150 6.26 24.32 11.87
N LEU A 151 5.19 23.55 12.06
CA LEU A 151 4.44 23.51 13.32
C LEU A 151 4.48 22.14 14.02
N SER A 152 4.79 21.06 13.31
CA SER A 152 4.93 19.74 13.93
C SER A 152 6.36 19.47 14.38
N LEU A 153 6.50 19.05 15.64
CA LEU A 153 7.77 18.56 16.17
C LEU A 153 8.11 17.18 15.58
N PRO A 154 9.41 16.79 15.58
CA PRO A 154 9.80 15.43 15.23
C PRO A 154 8.98 14.40 16.02
N ARG A 155 8.41 13.42 15.31
CA ARG A 155 7.57 12.40 15.93
C ARG A 155 8.40 11.60 16.93
N PRO A 156 8.07 11.61 18.24
CA PRO A 156 8.79 10.82 19.22
C PRO A 156 8.55 9.33 18.99
N TYR A 157 9.52 8.50 19.40
CA TYR A 157 9.52 7.07 19.09
C TYR A 157 8.26 6.32 19.57
N PHE A 158 7.70 6.70 20.72
CA PHE A 158 6.48 6.08 21.25
C PHE A 158 5.21 6.39 20.43
N LEU A 159 5.24 7.41 19.56
CA LEU A 159 4.18 7.72 18.61
C LEU A 159 4.44 7.13 17.22
N ARG A 160 5.48 6.30 17.06
CA ARG A 160 5.78 5.65 15.77
C ARG A 160 4.56 4.85 15.31
N PHE A 161 4.35 4.85 14.00
CA PHE A 161 3.32 4.03 13.42
C PHE A 161 3.77 2.57 13.44
N THR A 162 3.00 1.71 14.08
CA THR A 162 3.14 0.25 14.02
C THR A 162 1.86 -0.32 13.43
N ALA A 163 1.98 -1.07 12.33
CA ALA A 163 0.85 -1.77 11.69
C ALA A 163 0.68 -3.20 12.22
N PHE A 164 1.78 -3.80 12.70
CA PHE A 164 1.85 -5.17 13.17
C PHE A 164 2.55 -5.22 14.53
N THR A 165 2.29 -6.30 15.28
CA THR A 165 3.07 -6.62 16.49
C THR A 165 4.53 -6.89 16.14
N GLU A 166 5.45 -6.35 16.93
CA GLU A 166 6.90 -6.46 16.67
C GLU A 166 7.44 -7.88 16.84
N GLN A 167 6.86 -8.62 17.78
CA GLN A 167 7.20 -10.01 18.01
C GLN A 167 5.95 -10.88 17.84
N PRO A 168 6.10 -12.09 17.29
CA PRO A 168 5.05 -13.09 17.32
C PRO A 168 4.64 -13.42 18.76
N ASP A 169 3.40 -13.86 18.95
CA ASP A 169 2.97 -14.40 20.23
C ASP A 169 3.59 -15.79 20.53
N ARG A 170 3.16 -16.41 21.63
CA ARG A 170 3.62 -17.76 22.02
C ARG A 170 3.30 -18.86 21.00
N ASN A 171 2.40 -18.60 20.05
CA ASN A 171 1.97 -19.52 19.01
C ASN A 171 2.45 -19.07 17.61
N ASP A 172 3.49 -18.22 17.57
CA ASP A 172 4.05 -17.62 16.36
C ASP A 172 3.03 -16.80 15.52
N ARG A 173 2.01 -16.23 16.18
CA ARG A 173 0.98 -15.40 15.53
C ARG A 173 1.37 -13.93 15.54
N ILE A 174 1.10 -13.26 14.42
CA ILE A 174 1.26 -11.82 14.24
C ILE A 174 -0.13 -11.17 14.24
N PHE A 175 -0.25 -10.02 14.91
CA PHE A 175 -1.51 -9.29 14.99
C PHE A 175 -1.40 -7.95 14.30
N ILE A 176 -2.50 -7.55 13.67
CA ILE A 176 -2.69 -6.20 13.18
C ILE A 176 -3.06 -5.31 14.36
N THR A 177 -2.34 -4.21 14.53
CA THR A 177 -2.50 -3.27 15.66
C THR A 177 -3.55 -2.20 15.39
N GLN A 178 -3.83 -1.90 14.12
CA GLN A 178 -4.78 -0.89 13.65
C GLN A 178 -5.53 -1.43 12.43
N TRP A 179 -6.86 -1.31 12.40
CA TRP A 179 -7.67 -1.77 11.27
C TRP A 179 -8.45 -0.60 10.66
N ASP A 180 -8.33 -0.47 9.34
CA ASP A 180 -8.96 0.61 8.56
C ASP A 180 -10.27 0.19 7.89
N ALA A 181 -10.64 -1.10 7.98
CA ALA A 181 -11.88 -1.65 7.44
C ALA A 181 -12.48 -2.71 8.39
N ALA A 182 -12.59 -3.97 7.97
CA ALA A 182 -13.01 -5.06 8.85
C ALA A 182 -11.82 -5.50 9.75
N PRO A 183 -12.07 -5.96 10.98
CA PRO A 183 -11.04 -6.20 11.99
C PRO A 183 -10.28 -7.53 11.80
N TYR A 184 -9.79 -7.80 10.59
CA TYR A 184 -9.02 -9.01 10.29
C TYR A 184 -7.70 -9.05 11.08
N TYR A 185 -7.43 -10.18 11.73
CA TYR A 185 -6.19 -10.43 12.48
C TYR A 185 -5.95 -9.49 13.67
N VAL A 186 -7.00 -8.83 14.16
CA VAL A 186 -6.92 -7.91 15.31
C VAL A 186 -7.33 -8.63 16.59
N ALA A 187 -6.47 -8.55 17.61
CA ALA A 187 -6.78 -9.12 18.92
C ALA A 187 -7.94 -8.35 19.62
N PRO A 188 -8.90 -9.05 20.26
CA PRO A 188 -10.03 -8.46 20.99
C PRO A 188 -9.59 -7.93 22.36
N THR A 189 -8.56 -7.09 22.41
CA THR A 189 -8.11 -6.43 23.64
C THR A 189 -9.14 -5.42 24.13
N PHE A 190 -9.08 -5.05 25.42
CA PHE A 190 -9.99 -4.06 25.99
C PHE A 190 -9.99 -2.74 25.19
N ARG A 191 -8.81 -2.24 24.81
CA ARG A 191 -8.68 -1.03 23.99
C ARG A 191 -9.27 -1.20 22.59
N ASN A 192 -9.09 -2.36 21.96
CA ASN A 192 -9.58 -2.61 20.60
C ASN A 192 -11.09 -2.80 20.54
N ARG A 193 -11.74 -3.23 21.64
CA ARG A 193 -13.20 -3.36 21.70
C ARG A 193 -13.92 -2.14 22.28
N TRP A 194 -13.26 -1.35 23.12
CA TRP A 194 -13.90 -0.25 23.86
C TRP A 194 -13.25 1.12 23.66
N GLY A 195 -12.28 1.23 22.75
CA GLY A 195 -11.62 2.49 22.41
C GLY A 195 -12.45 3.37 21.46
N PRO A 196 -11.99 4.61 21.17
CA PRO A 196 -12.74 5.56 20.35
C PRO A 196 -13.10 5.04 18.95
N VAL A 197 -12.16 4.38 18.28
CA VAL A 197 -12.38 3.77 16.96
C VAL A 197 -13.42 2.65 17.05
N ALA A 198 -13.42 1.87 18.12
CA ALA A 198 -14.39 0.80 18.34
C ALA A 198 -15.81 1.37 18.54
N TRP A 199 -15.97 2.41 19.34
CA TRP A 199 -17.27 3.09 19.51
C TRP A 199 -17.80 3.65 18.18
N LEU A 200 -16.94 4.27 17.38
CA LEU A 200 -17.31 4.75 16.04
C LEU A 200 -17.75 3.58 15.13
N THR A 201 -16.97 2.50 15.12
CA THR A 201 -17.24 1.28 14.34
C THR A 201 -18.57 0.64 14.73
N TRP A 202 -18.82 0.52 16.03
CA TRP A 202 -20.06 0.02 16.60
C TRP A 202 -21.26 0.91 16.24
N ALA A 203 -21.14 2.23 16.38
CA ALA A 203 -22.19 3.18 15.99
C ALA A 203 -22.54 3.13 14.49
N MET A 204 -21.58 2.71 13.65
CA MET A 204 -21.80 2.46 12.22
C MET A 204 -22.40 1.08 11.92
N GLY A 205 -22.67 0.25 12.93
CA GLY A 205 -23.20 -1.11 12.78
C GLY A 205 -22.21 -2.10 12.19
N ARG A 206 -20.91 -1.91 12.44
CA ARG A 206 -19.82 -2.72 11.88
C ARG A 206 -19.20 -3.64 12.95
N PRO A 207 -18.61 -4.78 12.55
CA PRO A 207 -18.08 -5.74 13.50
C PRO A 207 -16.83 -5.20 14.21
N LEU A 208 -16.73 -5.49 15.50
CA LEU A 208 -15.56 -5.24 16.32
C LEU A 208 -14.64 -6.46 16.36
N PRO A 209 -13.36 -6.29 16.74
CA PRO A 209 -12.47 -7.42 16.98
C PRO A 209 -13.09 -8.44 17.95
N GLY A 210 -13.20 -9.70 17.49
CA GLY A 210 -13.82 -10.81 18.23
C GLY A 210 -15.32 -10.99 18.01
N ASP A 211 -15.99 -10.10 17.27
CA ASP A 211 -17.36 -10.33 16.81
C ASP A 211 -17.37 -11.39 15.69
N GLU A 212 -18.51 -12.07 15.52
CA GLU A 212 -18.68 -13.13 14.51
C GLU A 212 -17.71 -14.33 14.67
N GLY A 213 -17.21 -14.56 15.89
CA GLY A 213 -16.36 -15.69 16.25
C GLY A 213 -14.99 -15.63 15.57
N ASP A 214 -14.64 -16.69 14.83
CA ASP A 214 -13.32 -16.82 14.21
C ASP A 214 -13.24 -16.20 12.79
N LYS A 215 -14.33 -15.63 12.26
CA LYS A 215 -14.40 -15.11 10.88
C LYS A 215 -13.31 -14.09 10.56
N TYR A 216 -13.02 -13.21 11.51
CA TYR A 216 -12.02 -12.14 11.38
C TYR A 216 -10.66 -12.53 11.98
N TYR A 217 -10.43 -13.80 12.31
CA TYR A 217 -9.16 -14.28 12.85
C TYR A 217 -8.66 -13.47 14.06
N PRO A 218 -9.45 -13.33 15.14
CA PRO A 218 -9.06 -12.52 16.31
C PRO A 218 -7.80 -13.05 17.04
N ARG A 219 -7.32 -14.24 16.69
CA ARG A 219 -6.09 -14.87 17.21
C ARG A 219 -4.84 -14.53 16.38
N GLY A 220 -4.94 -13.58 15.45
CA GLY A 220 -3.84 -13.19 14.58
C GLY A 220 -3.63 -14.16 13.42
N TYR A 221 -2.69 -13.81 12.53
CA TYR A 221 -2.31 -14.67 11.41
C TYR A 221 -0.99 -15.38 11.66
N TYR A 222 -0.83 -16.53 11.02
CA TYR A 222 0.45 -17.20 10.85
C TYR A 222 0.86 -17.01 9.40
N THR A 223 2.06 -16.48 9.14
CA THR A 223 2.48 -16.05 7.78
C THR A 223 2.23 -17.10 6.69
N PRO A 224 2.56 -18.40 6.89
CA PRO A 224 2.29 -19.45 5.90
C PRO A 224 0.81 -19.75 5.61
N ASP A 225 -0.10 -19.36 6.51
CA ASP A 225 -1.53 -19.60 6.40
C ASP A 225 -2.33 -18.33 6.08
N VAL A 226 -1.65 -17.21 5.74
CA VAL A 226 -2.33 -15.97 5.37
C VAL A 226 -3.10 -16.17 4.06
N GLY A 227 -4.38 -15.83 4.08
CA GLY A 227 -5.24 -15.87 2.91
C GLY A 227 -6.62 -16.43 3.22
N PRO A 228 -7.37 -16.83 2.18
CA PRO A 228 -8.67 -17.47 2.35
C PRO A 228 -8.57 -18.78 3.14
N LYS A 229 -9.55 -19.02 4.01
CA LYS A 229 -9.60 -20.20 4.89
C LYS A 229 -9.36 -21.55 4.19
N TYR A 230 -9.82 -21.68 2.94
CA TYR A 230 -9.69 -22.92 2.18
C TYR A 230 -8.27 -23.17 1.61
N PHE A 231 -7.37 -22.19 1.70
CA PHE A 231 -5.95 -22.30 1.34
C PHE A 231 -5.03 -22.55 2.54
N GLU A 232 -5.53 -22.44 3.78
CA GLU A 232 -4.74 -22.69 4.98
C GLU A 232 -4.12 -24.10 4.95
N GLY A 233 -2.83 -24.19 5.30
CA GLY A 233 -2.06 -25.44 5.28
C GLY A 233 -1.63 -25.95 3.89
N LYS A 234 -2.16 -25.43 2.77
CA LYS A 234 -1.83 -25.93 1.42
C LYS A 234 -0.54 -25.35 0.83
N GLY A 235 -0.15 -24.14 1.23
CA GLY A 235 1.00 -23.41 0.66
C GLY A 235 2.33 -23.60 1.40
N ARG A 236 2.37 -24.38 2.48
CA ARG A 236 3.52 -24.42 3.40
C ARG A 236 4.78 -24.98 2.76
N ALA A 237 4.67 -26.09 2.04
CA ALA A 237 5.83 -26.73 1.38
C ALA A 237 6.46 -25.79 0.33
N SER A 238 5.64 -25.17 -0.52
CA SER A 238 6.12 -24.20 -1.51
C SER A 238 6.76 -22.98 -0.85
N LEU A 239 6.17 -22.47 0.24
CA LEU A 239 6.76 -21.37 0.99
C LEU A 239 8.12 -21.74 1.59
N GLU A 240 8.27 -22.94 2.16
CA GLU A 240 9.54 -23.41 2.68
C GLU A 240 10.61 -23.49 1.58
N GLU A 241 10.28 -24.06 0.42
CA GLU A 241 11.15 -24.12 -0.76
C GLU A 241 11.57 -22.70 -1.19
N TYR A 242 10.61 -21.80 -1.39
CA TYR A 242 10.90 -20.40 -1.75
C TYR A 242 11.79 -19.70 -0.71
N VAL A 243 11.58 -19.95 0.59
CA VAL A 243 12.42 -19.37 1.64
C VAL A 243 13.85 -19.90 1.57
N GLN A 244 14.06 -21.19 1.27
CA GLN A 244 15.40 -21.75 1.11
C GLN A 244 16.10 -21.20 -0.14
N ASP A 245 15.37 -21.06 -1.24
CA ASP A 245 15.88 -20.47 -2.48
C ASP A 245 16.28 -19.02 -2.29
N LEU A 246 15.47 -18.23 -1.57
CA LEU A 246 15.80 -16.84 -1.26
C LEU A 246 17.02 -16.74 -0.33
N LYS A 247 17.18 -17.65 0.63
CA LYS A 247 18.37 -17.69 1.51
C LYS A 247 19.66 -17.98 0.74
N SER A 248 19.61 -18.87 -0.26
CA SER A 248 20.79 -19.24 -1.04
C SER A 248 21.14 -18.19 -2.10
N SER A 249 20.12 -17.67 -2.81
CA SER A 249 20.30 -16.69 -3.88
C SER A 249 20.54 -15.27 -3.38
N ARG A 250 20.15 -14.93 -2.13
CA ARG A 250 20.21 -13.56 -1.62
C ARG A 250 20.82 -13.44 -0.24
N THR A 251 22.10 -13.09 -0.24
CA THR A 251 22.91 -12.86 0.95
C THR A 251 23.09 -11.38 1.32
N GLY A 252 22.22 -10.49 0.82
CA GLY A 252 22.25 -9.06 1.15
C GLY A 252 23.31 -8.22 0.42
N ARG A 253 23.85 -8.73 -0.69
CA ARG A 253 24.80 -7.99 -1.54
C ARG A 253 24.10 -6.93 -2.39
N CYS A 254 24.85 -5.92 -2.83
CA CYS A 254 24.35 -4.92 -3.78
C CYS A 254 23.85 -5.63 -5.07
N PRO A 255 22.62 -5.37 -5.54
CA PRO A 255 22.06 -6.04 -6.71
C PRO A 255 22.50 -5.42 -8.05
N PHE A 256 23.46 -4.49 -8.01
CA PHE A 256 24.01 -3.75 -9.15
C PHE A 256 25.47 -4.13 -9.39
N ILE A 257 25.93 -3.91 -10.61
CA ILE A 257 27.29 -4.24 -11.09
C ILE A 257 28.18 -3.01 -11.01
#